data_AF-A0A9E0R127-F1
#
_entry.id   AF-A0A9E0R127-F1
#
_cell.length_a   1.000
_cell.length_b   1.000
_cell.length_c   1.000
_cell.angle_alpha   90.00
_cell.angle_beta   90.00
_cell.angle_gamma   90.00
#
_symmetry.space_group_name_H-M   'P 1'
#
loop_
_entity.id
_entity.type
_entity.pdbx_description
1 polymer ?
#
loop_
_entity_poly.entity_id
_entity_poly.type
_entity_poly.pdbx_seq_one_letter_code
_entity_poly.pdbx_strand_id
1 'polypeptide(L)'
;MRVSVLSALVLYMISLNGYAEDAFECVEVGKGERSQSIFNICDVEVEVLWCHNQKAPGYGRGLCGYQERYYQKQAVLQPGEQKQNYFSLPFNSTLYIAACKGGHYSTRQVGMEGGYLCD
;
A
#
# COMPACT_ATOMS: atom_id res chain seq x y z
N MET A 1 -12.06 -51.33 8.54
CA MET A 1 -11.66 -49.98 8.98
C MET A 1 -10.62 -49.42 8.01
N ARG A 2 -11.06 -48.71 6.97
CA ARG A 2 -10.18 -48.01 6.01
C ARG A 2 -10.91 -46.76 5.51
N VAL A 3 -11.14 -45.79 6.40
CA VAL A 3 -11.72 -44.48 6.06
C VAL A 3 -11.05 -43.43 6.94
N SER A 4 -9.79 -43.08 6.69
CA SER A 4 -9.14 -41.99 7.48
C SER A 4 -7.97 -41.28 6.80
N VAL A 5 -7.75 -41.42 5.49
CA VAL A 5 -6.63 -40.71 4.81
C VAL A 5 -7.12 -39.58 3.89
N LEU A 6 -8.28 -39.76 3.24
CA LEU A 6 -8.81 -38.74 2.32
C LEU A 6 -9.25 -37.44 3.03
N SER A 7 -9.74 -37.51 4.28
CA SER A 7 -10.24 -36.33 5.00
C SER A 7 -9.15 -35.36 5.45
N ALA A 8 -7.91 -35.83 5.64
CA ALA A 8 -6.79 -34.98 6.03
C ALA A 8 -6.29 -34.08 4.88
N LEU A 9 -6.43 -34.53 3.64
CA LEU A 9 -5.94 -33.82 2.45
C LEU A 9 -6.83 -32.64 2.05
N VAL A 10 -8.14 -32.69 2.33
CA VAL A 10 -9.08 -31.60 2.02
C VAL A 10 -8.91 -30.41 2.97
N LEU A 11 -8.52 -30.64 4.23
CA LEU A 11 -8.28 -29.58 5.21
C LEU A 11 -7.00 -28.77 4.94
N TYR A 12 -5.99 -29.36 4.28
CA TYR A 12 -4.73 -28.68 3.98
C TYR A 12 -4.83 -27.67 2.81
N MET A 13 -5.83 -27.81 1.95
CA MET A 13 -5.97 -26.96 0.75
C MET A 13 -6.77 -25.67 1.01
N ILE A 14 -7.41 -25.52 2.17
CA ILE A 14 -8.27 -24.34 2.47
C ILE A 14 -7.45 -23.18 3.07
N SER A 15 -6.22 -23.43 3.55
CA SER A 15 -5.39 -22.43 4.23
C SER A 15 -4.53 -21.54 3.32
N LEU A 16 -4.70 -21.56 2.00
CA LEU A 16 -3.85 -20.80 1.07
C LEU A 16 -4.50 -19.53 0.48
N ASN A 17 -5.71 -19.16 0.91
CA ASN A 17 -6.27 -17.86 0.54
C ASN A 17 -5.75 -16.78 1.49
N GLY A 18 -4.48 -16.42 1.34
CA GLY A 18 -3.90 -15.24 1.98
C GLY A 18 -4.41 -14.00 1.27
N TYR A 19 -5.60 -13.52 1.64
CA TYR A 19 -6.02 -12.18 1.25
C TYR A 19 -5.06 -11.19 1.89
N ALA A 20 -4.45 -10.34 1.08
CA ALA A 20 -3.61 -9.29 1.59
C ALA A 20 -4.46 -8.37 2.48
N GLU A 21 -4.07 -8.23 3.74
CA GLU A 21 -4.79 -7.40 4.70
C GLU A 21 -4.42 -5.93 4.50
N ASP A 22 -5.42 -5.05 4.60
CA ASP A 22 -5.19 -3.61 4.69
C ASP A 22 -4.29 -3.31 5.90
N ALA A 23 -3.26 -2.52 5.67
CA ALA A 23 -2.23 -2.17 6.64
C ALA A 23 -2.13 -0.66 6.85
N PHE A 24 -3.21 0.10 6.63
CA PHE A 24 -3.17 1.56 6.76
C PHE A 24 -2.72 1.99 8.16
N GLU A 25 -3.12 1.25 9.19
CA GLU A 25 -2.68 1.46 10.58
C GLU A 25 -1.18 1.27 10.80
N CYS A 26 -0.48 0.55 9.92
CA CYS A 26 0.97 0.35 9.97
C CYS A 26 1.76 1.50 9.35
N VAL A 27 1.11 2.50 8.75
CA VAL A 27 1.78 3.58 8.04
C VAL A 27 1.56 4.92 8.72
N GLU A 28 2.66 5.53 9.17
CA GLU A 28 2.65 6.89 9.70
C GLU A 28 3.20 7.88 8.66
N VAL A 29 2.53 9.03 8.52
CA VAL A 29 2.96 10.12 7.63
C VAL A 29 3.55 11.26 8.45
N GLY A 30 4.87 11.40 8.37
CA GLY A 30 5.59 12.53 8.92
C GLY A 30 5.52 13.76 8.01
N LYS A 31 5.42 14.95 8.60
CA LYS A 31 5.50 16.24 7.91
C LYS A 31 6.77 16.99 8.34
N GLY A 32 7.65 17.26 7.39
CA GLY A 32 8.75 18.21 7.53
C GLY A 32 8.38 19.58 6.97
N GLU A 33 9.21 20.59 7.23
CA GLU A 33 9.07 21.92 6.61
C GLU A 33 9.03 21.82 5.08
N ARG A 34 9.79 20.86 4.56
CA ARG A 34 10.12 20.72 3.15
C ARG A 34 9.98 19.32 2.57
N SER A 35 9.30 18.42 3.26
CA SER A 35 9.15 17.06 2.80
C SER A 35 8.05 16.36 3.57
N GLN A 36 7.61 15.23 3.04
CA GLN A 36 6.82 14.25 3.76
C GLN A 36 7.60 12.95 3.81
N SER A 37 7.43 12.21 4.90
CA SER A 37 8.00 10.88 5.08
C SER A 37 6.90 9.88 5.36
N ILE A 38 7.11 8.66 4.88
CA ILE A 38 6.24 7.52 5.15
C ILE A 38 7.05 6.56 6.01
N PHE A 39 6.48 6.11 7.11
CA PHE A 39 7.14 5.26 8.09
C PHE A 39 6.30 4.01 8.36
N ASN A 40 6.93 2.85 8.35
CA ASN A 40 6.27 1.60 8.76
C ASN A 40 6.47 1.39 10.27
N ILE A 41 5.38 1.51 11.03
CA ILE A 41 5.37 1.34 12.50
C ILE A 41 5.16 -0.12 12.94
N CYS A 42 4.77 -1.00 12.03
CA CYS A 42 4.55 -2.40 12.32
C CYS A 42 5.84 -3.23 12.26
N ASP A 43 5.79 -4.43 12.81
CA ASP A 43 6.88 -5.41 12.85
C ASP A 43 6.89 -6.35 11.62
N VAL A 44 6.06 -6.05 10.63
CA VAL A 44 5.95 -6.77 9.35
C VAL A 44 6.29 -5.84 8.20
N GLU A 45 6.75 -6.41 7.07
CA GLU A 45 6.89 -5.63 5.83
C GLU A 45 5.53 -5.09 5.39
N VAL A 46 5.52 -3.88 4.85
CA VAL A 46 4.30 -3.22 4.35
C VAL A 46 4.59 -2.63 2.98
N GLU A 47 3.79 -3.02 1.99
CA GLU A 47 3.78 -2.35 0.71
C GLU A 47 2.88 -1.11 0.78
N VAL A 48 3.47 0.05 0.48
CA VAL A 48 2.78 1.34 0.50
C VAL A 48 2.69 1.90 -0.90
N LEU A 49 1.47 2.24 -1.30
CA LEU A 49 1.19 3.03 -2.48
C LEU A 49 0.73 4.42 -2.04
N TRP A 50 1.19 5.46 -2.72
CA TRP A 50 0.72 6.82 -2.47
C TRP A 50 0.51 7.65 -3.73
N CYS A 51 -0.48 8.53 -3.66
CA CYS A 51 -0.82 9.56 -4.63
C CYS A 51 -0.74 10.97 -4.02
N HIS A 52 -0.66 12.00 -4.85
CA HIS A 52 -0.85 13.39 -4.41
C HIS A 52 -1.79 14.17 -5.33
N ASN A 53 -2.51 15.16 -4.83
CA ASN A 53 -3.43 15.98 -5.64
C ASN A 53 -2.80 17.22 -6.30
N GLN A 54 -1.49 17.42 -6.18
CA GLN A 54 -0.88 18.65 -6.69
C GLN A 54 -0.57 18.58 -8.18
N LYS A 55 -1.21 19.49 -8.93
CA LYS A 55 -1.00 19.69 -10.37
C LYS A 55 0.06 20.76 -10.60
N ALA A 56 1.34 20.39 -10.51
CA ALA A 56 2.47 21.28 -10.79
C ALA A 56 3.41 20.68 -11.86
N PRO A 57 4.14 21.50 -12.64
CA PRO A 57 5.11 21.00 -13.61
C PRO A 57 6.10 20.03 -12.97
N GLY A 58 6.27 18.84 -13.55
CA GLY A 58 7.12 17.77 -13.02
C GLY A 58 6.44 16.78 -12.08
N TYR A 59 5.30 17.16 -11.49
CA TYR A 59 4.54 16.34 -10.52
C TYR A 59 3.31 15.66 -11.13
N GLY A 60 2.77 16.16 -12.24
CA GLY A 60 1.66 15.52 -12.96
C GLY A 60 2.07 14.30 -13.79
N ARG A 61 2.58 13.22 -13.17
CA ARG A 61 2.89 11.97 -13.91
C ARG A 61 1.77 10.95 -13.75
N GLY A 62 0.82 10.98 -14.69
CA GLY A 62 -0.30 10.03 -14.72
C GLY A 62 -1.36 10.30 -13.66
N LEU A 63 -2.51 9.64 -13.85
CA LEU A 63 -3.59 9.61 -12.87
C LEU A 63 -3.31 8.51 -11.85
N CYS A 64 -3.58 8.79 -10.58
CA CYS A 64 -3.43 7.87 -9.47
C CYS A 64 -4.77 7.79 -8.75
N GLY A 65 -5.57 6.75 -8.96
CA GLY A 65 -6.91 6.71 -8.35
C GLY A 65 -7.96 7.53 -9.13
N TYR A 66 -8.91 8.15 -8.40
CA TYR A 66 -9.97 9.01 -8.93
C TYR A 66 -9.84 10.45 -8.36
N GLN A 67 -10.58 11.42 -8.90
CA GLN A 67 -10.64 12.84 -8.45
C GLN A 67 -9.34 13.66 -8.57
N GLU A 68 -8.72 13.73 -9.75
CA GLU A 68 -7.54 14.59 -9.97
C GLU A 68 -6.35 14.30 -9.02
N ARG A 69 -6.27 13.08 -8.52
CA ARG A 69 -5.08 12.57 -7.86
C ARG A 69 -4.07 12.19 -8.94
N TYR A 70 -2.85 12.68 -8.78
CA TYR A 70 -1.75 12.53 -9.71
C TYR A 70 -0.65 11.70 -9.07
N TYR A 71 0.23 11.17 -9.91
CA TYR A 71 1.51 10.59 -9.51
C TYR A 71 1.40 9.39 -8.55
N GLN A 72 1.45 8.18 -9.11
CA GLN A 72 1.51 6.96 -8.32
C GLN A 72 2.95 6.59 -8.00
N LYS A 73 3.24 6.36 -6.72
CA LYS A 73 4.44 5.68 -6.27
C LYS A 73 4.07 4.50 -5.39
N GLN A 74 4.94 3.50 -5.43
CA GLN A 74 4.82 2.27 -4.68
C GLN A 74 6.19 1.93 -4.12
N ALA A 75 6.23 1.46 -2.88
CA ALA A 75 7.42 0.94 -2.25
C ALA A 75 7.05 -0.07 -1.17
N VAL A 76 7.86 -1.10 -1.03
CA VAL A 76 7.87 -1.94 0.17
C VAL A 76 8.70 -1.25 1.24
N LEU A 77 8.18 -1.20 2.46
CA LEU A 77 8.85 -0.70 3.66
C LEU A 77 9.09 -1.88 4.61
N GLN A 78 10.35 -2.06 5.00
CA GLN A 78 10.72 -2.98 6.08
C GLN A 78 10.16 -2.50 7.42
N PRO A 79 10.06 -3.38 8.43
CA PRO A 79 9.73 -2.97 9.80
C PRO A 79 10.63 -1.82 10.29
N GLY A 80 10.03 -0.72 10.73
CA GLY A 80 10.76 0.48 11.16
C GLY A 80 11.50 1.21 10.04
N GLU A 81 11.24 0.92 8.77
CA GLU A 81 11.81 1.69 7.66
C GLU A 81 11.08 3.01 7.48
N GLN A 82 11.85 4.08 7.34
CA GLN A 82 11.36 5.40 6.95
C GLN A 82 11.81 5.72 5.54
N LYS A 83 10.86 6.12 4.69
CA LYS A 83 11.14 6.61 3.34
C LYS A 83 10.83 8.09 3.25
N GLN A 84 11.86 8.89 3.04
CA GLN A 84 11.73 10.33 2.79
C GLN A 84 11.64 10.55 1.28
N ASN A 85 10.60 11.26 0.84
CA ASN A 85 10.39 11.49 -0.58
C ASN A 85 10.56 12.96 -0.94
N TYR A 86 11.80 13.45 -0.78
CA TYR A 86 12.16 14.86 -1.00
C TYR A 86 11.85 15.41 -2.40
N PHE A 87 11.83 14.55 -3.43
CA PHE A 87 11.72 15.01 -4.82
C PHE A 87 10.42 14.62 -5.52
N SER A 88 9.65 13.69 -4.96
CA SER A 88 8.43 13.20 -5.61
C SER A 88 7.14 13.55 -4.89
N LEU A 89 7.22 14.11 -3.68
CA LEU A 89 6.07 14.61 -2.95
C LEU A 89 6.13 16.13 -2.88
N PRO A 90 5.23 16.83 -3.57
CA PRO A 90 5.25 18.27 -3.56
C PRO A 90 4.71 18.81 -2.23
N PHE A 91 5.28 19.94 -1.81
CA PHE A 91 4.98 20.62 -0.56
C PHE A 91 3.51 21.02 -0.49
N ASN A 92 2.88 20.87 0.68
CA ASN A 92 1.46 21.15 0.91
C ASN A 92 0.48 20.29 0.10
N SER A 93 0.93 19.19 -0.51
CA SER A 93 0.02 18.23 -1.13
C SER A 93 -0.67 17.34 -0.10
N THR A 94 -1.89 16.93 -0.42
CA THR A 94 -2.60 15.88 0.32
C THR A 94 -2.14 14.54 -0.21
N LEU A 95 -1.57 13.71 0.68
CA LEU A 95 -1.24 12.33 0.34
C LEU A 95 -2.47 11.45 0.50
N TYR A 96 -2.68 10.60 -0.49
CA TYR A 96 -3.63 9.50 -0.42
C TYR A 96 -2.80 8.23 -0.39
N ILE A 97 -2.96 7.44 0.67
CA ILE A 97 -2.11 6.27 0.92
C ILE A 97 -2.99 5.03 0.93
N ALA A 98 -2.46 3.97 0.35
CA ALA A 98 -2.90 2.61 0.56
C ALA A 98 -1.71 1.80 1.07
N ALA A 99 -1.99 0.85 1.95
CA ALA A 99 -0.97 0.03 2.57
C ALA A 99 -1.46 -1.41 2.67
N CYS A 100 -0.61 -2.35 2.32
CA CYS A 100 -0.90 -3.78 2.33
C CYS A 100 0.17 -4.50 3.13
N LYS A 101 -0.22 -5.43 4.01
CA LYS A 101 0.77 -6.24 4.74
C LYS A 101 1.51 -7.13 3.75
N GLY A 102 2.83 -7.21 3.86
CA GLY A 102 3.76 -8.00 3.04
C GLY A 102 4.31 -7.27 1.80
N GLY A 103 5.38 -7.79 1.21
CA GLY A 103 6.20 -7.08 0.22
C GLY A 103 5.91 -7.34 -1.26
N HIS A 104 4.88 -8.12 -1.62
CA HIS A 104 4.68 -8.56 -3.01
C HIS A 104 3.19 -8.65 -3.41
N TYR A 105 2.41 -7.59 -3.21
CA TYR A 105 1.01 -7.59 -3.60
C TYR A 105 0.77 -6.72 -4.83
N SER A 106 -0.28 -7.08 -5.58
CA SER A 106 -0.75 -6.22 -6.65
C SER A 106 -1.77 -5.25 -6.04
N THR A 107 -1.35 -4.01 -5.80
CA THR A 107 -2.32 -2.97 -5.43
C THR A 107 -3.21 -2.69 -6.62
N ARG A 108 -4.45 -3.20 -6.59
CA ARG A 108 -5.46 -2.87 -7.61
C ARG A 108 -6.25 -1.67 -7.12
N GLN A 109 -6.33 -0.65 -7.97
CA GLN A 109 -7.30 0.42 -7.75
C GLN A 109 -8.70 -0.19 -7.85
N VAL A 110 -9.53 -0.01 -6.82
CA VAL A 110 -10.89 -0.53 -6.79
C VAL A 110 -11.91 0.58 -6.77
N GLY A 111 -12.78 0.51 -7.76
CA GLY A 111 -13.94 1.38 -7.88
C GLY A 111 -13.61 2.80 -8.34
N MET A 112 -14.68 3.53 -8.60
CA MET A 112 -14.64 4.92 -9.03
C MET A 112 -14.30 5.89 -7.88
N GLU A 113 -14.12 5.44 -6.64
CA GLU A 113 -13.81 6.32 -5.50
C GLU A 113 -12.30 6.42 -5.22
N GLY A 114 -11.48 5.66 -5.96
CA GLY A 114 -10.02 5.68 -5.82
C GLY A 114 -9.52 5.00 -4.55
N GLY A 115 -10.26 4.00 -4.05
CA GLY A 115 -9.76 3.06 -3.06
C GLY A 115 -8.77 2.08 -3.69
N TYR A 116 -7.97 1.43 -2.86
CA TYR A 116 -7.06 0.37 -3.27
C TYR A 116 -7.44 -0.89 -2.51
N LEU A 117 -7.40 -2.03 -3.19
CA LEU A 117 -7.44 -3.33 -2.53
C LEU A 117 -6.06 -3.97 -2.61
N CYS A 118 -5.71 -4.59 -1.50
CA CYS A 118 -4.60 -5.50 -1.41
C CYS A 118 -5.06 -6.84 -2.02
N ASP A 119 -4.42 -7.24 -3.13
CA ASP A 119 -4.68 -8.50 -3.85
C ASP A 119 -3.37 -9.28 -4.04
#